data_AF-A0A1A8J2C3-F1
#
_entry.id   AF-A0A1A8J2C3-F1
#
_cell.length_a   1.000
_cell.length_b   1.000
_cell.length_c   1.000
_cell.angle_alpha   90.00
_cell.angle_beta   90.00
_cell.angle_gamma   90.00
#
_symmetry.space_group_name_H-M   'P 1'
#
loop_
_entity.id
_entity.type
_entity.pdbx_description
1 polymer ?
#
loop_
_entity_poly.entity_id
_entity_poly.type
_entity_poly.pdbx_seq_one_letter_code
_entity_poly.pdbx_strand_id
1 'polypeptide(L)' 'FLGRQTLQGSNLNMVSRKGARMIVHPSYSGETNDNDIALLQLTSSVTFTPYITPVCLAASDSTFYSGVSSW' A
#
# COMPACT_ATOMS: atom_id res chain seq x y z
N PHE A 1 -1.04 -10.10 0.65
CA PHE A 1 -0.88 -10.60 2.04
C PHE A 1 -0.67 -9.40 2.94
N LEU A 2 -1.23 -9.41 4.15
CA LEU A 2 -1.09 -8.34 5.14
C LEU A 2 -0.53 -8.94 6.44
N GLY A 3 0.15 -8.14 7.28
CA GLY A 3 0.74 -8.62 8.53
C GLY A 3 1.87 -9.64 8.37
N ARG A 4 2.54 -9.62 7.21
CA ARG A 4 3.65 -10.54 6.88
C ARG A 4 4.99 -9.91 7.26
N GLN A 5 5.83 -10.67 7.95
CA GLN A 5 7.16 -10.25 8.41
C GLN A 5 8.30 -10.81 7.55
N THR A 6 8.20 -12.07 7.11
CA THR A 6 9.21 -12.73 6.27
C THR A 6 8.61 -13.18 4.93
N LEU A 7 9.42 -13.11 3.88
CA LEU A 7 9.05 -13.61 2.54
C LEU A 7 9.05 -15.14 2.45
N GLN A 8 9.86 -15.80 3.29
CA GLN A 8 9.99 -17.25 3.34
C GLN A 8 9.77 -17.76 4.77
N GLY A 9 9.11 -18.92 4.90
CA GLY A 9 8.80 -19.52 6.20
C GLY A 9 7.47 -19.05 6.79
N SER A 10 7.28 -19.30 8.09
CA SER A 10 6.01 -19.08 8.79
C SER A 10 5.82 -17.61 9.18
N ASN A 11 4.58 -17.14 9.12
CA ASN A 11 4.18 -15.80 9.56
C ASN A 11 2.88 -15.90 10.37
N LEU A 12 2.97 -15.83 11.69
CA LEU A 12 1.84 -16.06 12.60
C LEU A 12 0.70 -15.03 12.46
N ASN A 13 1.04 -13.79 12.12
CA ASN A 13 0.08 -12.69 12.01
C ASN A 13 -0.36 -12.40 10.56
N MET A 14 0.04 -13.26 9.62
CA MET A 14 -0.24 -13.05 8.20
C MET A 14 -1.69 -13.35 7.88
N VAL A 15 -2.32 -12.42 7.17
CA VAL A 15 -3.66 -12.56 6.64
C VAL A 15 -3.63 -12.54 5.11
N SER A 16 -4.24 -13.55 4.49
CA SER A 16 -4.46 -13.60 3.05
C SER A 16 -5.81 -12.99 2.68
N ARG A 17 -5.81 -12.15 1.64
CA ARG A 17 -6.99 -11.56 1.01
C ARG A 17 -6.77 -11.52 -0.49
N LYS A 18 -7.80 -11.87 -1.25
CA LYS A 18 -7.78 -11.75 -2.71
C LYS A 18 -8.08 -10.30 -3.10
N GLY A 19 -7.46 -9.83 -4.19
CA GLY A 19 -7.86 -8.58 -4.84
C GLY A 19 -9.16 -8.79 -5.63
N ALA A 20 -10.11 -7.88 -5.46
CA ALA A 20 -11.34 -7.83 -6.26
C ALA A 20 -11.13 -7.02 -7.54
N ARG A 21 -10.40 -5.90 -7.43
CA ARG A 21 -10.19 -4.96 -8.53
C ARG A 21 -8.87 -4.24 -8.38
N MET A 22 -8.16 -4.09 -9.50
CA MET A 22 -7.02 -3.20 -9.65
C MET A 22 -7.47 -1.96 -10.41
N ILE A 23 -7.13 -0.78 -9.90
CA ILE A 23 -7.47 0.52 -10.50
C ILE A 23 -6.15 1.25 -10.73
N VAL A 24 -5.69 1.24 -11.98
CA VAL A 24 -4.47 1.95 -12.38
C VAL A 24 -4.80 3.43 -12.56
N HIS A 25 -3.87 4.32 -12.22
CA HIS A 25 -4.05 5.74 -12.49
C HIS A 25 -4.36 5.96 -14.00
N PRO A 26 -5.43 6.70 -14.35
CA PRO A 26 -5.87 6.82 -15.74
C PRO A 26 -4.83 7.47 -16.67
N SER A 27 -3.94 8.28 -16.11
CA SER A 27 -2.84 8.95 -16.83
C SER A 27 -1.48 8.28 -16.64
N TYR A 28 -1.43 7.02 -16.16
CA TYR A 28 -0.16 6.30 -16.06
C TYR A 28 0.50 6.16 -17.44
N SER A 29 1.79 6.49 -17.52
CA SER A 29 2.61 6.35 -18.73
C SER A 29 3.69 5.30 -18.49
N GLY A 30 3.65 4.19 -19.23
CA GLY A 30 4.70 3.15 -19.15
C GLY A 30 6.04 3.56 -19.75
N GLU A 31 6.10 4.64 -20.53
CA GLU A 31 7.34 5.14 -21.14
C GLU A 31 8.13 6.02 -20.16
N THR A 32 7.44 6.89 -19.42
CA THR A 32 8.04 7.86 -18.50
C THR A 32 7.95 7.43 -17.03
N ASN A 33 7.08 6.47 -16.71
CA ASN A 33 6.62 6.14 -15.37
C ASN A 33 5.89 7.30 -14.67
N ASP A 34 5.38 8.28 -15.44
CA ASP A 34 4.54 9.33 -14.85
C ASP A 34 3.24 8.75 -14.31
N ASN A 35 2.82 9.26 -13.16
CA ASN A 35 1.63 8.80 -12.43
C ASN A 35 1.67 7.31 -12.06
N ASP A 36 2.83 6.79 -11.65
CA ASP A 36 3.03 5.41 -11.19
C ASP A 36 2.36 5.17 -9.83
N ILE A 37 1.04 5.03 -9.85
CA ILE A 37 0.21 4.69 -8.69
C ILE A 37 -0.99 3.84 -9.11
N ALA A 38 -1.36 2.89 -8.27
CA ALA A 38 -2.56 2.07 -8.44
C ALA A 38 -3.22 1.75 -7.09
N LEU A 39 -4.53 1.54 -7.11
CA LEU A 39 -5.30 1.07 -5.97
C LEU A 39 -5.68 -0.40 -6.17
N LEU A 40 -5.49 -1.21 -5.14
CA LEU A 40 -5.96 -2.59 -5.08
C LEU A 40 -7.11 -2.71 -4.09
N GLN A 41 -8.33 -2.90 -4.60
CA GLN A 41 -9.49 -3.17 -3.76
C GLN A 41 -9.51 -4.63 -3.33
N LEU A 42 -9.57 -4.89 -2.03
CA LEU A 42 -9.68 -6.25 -1.50
C LEU A 42 -11.12 -6.80 -1.65
N THR A 43 -11.23 -8.11 -1.79
CA THR A 43 -12.52 -8.84 -1.85
C THR A 43 -13.35 -8.74 -0.57
N SER A 44 -12.69 -8.55 0.57
CA SER A 44 -13.35 -8.30 1.85
C SER A 44 -12.45 -7.41 2.71
N SER A 45 -13.04 -6.78 3.73
CA SER A 45 -12.27 -6.03 4.71
C SER A 45 -11.26 -6.90 5.46
N VAL A 46 -10.30 -6.23 6.09
CA VAL A 46 -9.35 -6.81 7.04
C VAL A 46 -9.60 -6.23 8.41
N THR A 47 -9.44 -7.05 9.43
CA THR A 47 -9.46 -6.58 10.82
C THR A 47 -8.13 -5.91 11.10
N PHE A 48 -8.16 -4.71 11.66
CA PHE A 48 -6.94 -4.05 12.13
C PHE A 48 -6.42 -4.76 13.38
N THR A 49 -5.11 -4.93 13.43
CA THR A 49 -4.38 -5.59 14.52
C THR A 49 -3.09 -4.82 14.77
N PRO A 50 -2.32 -5.12 15.82
CA PRO A 50 -0.98 -4.56 15.98
C PRO A 50 -0.03 -4.81 14.80
N TYR A 51 -0.37 -5.73 13.88
CA TYR A 51 0.41 -6.11 12.71
C TYR A 51 -0.22 -5.68 11.38
N ILE A 52 -1.45 -5.15 11.41
CA ILE A 52 -2.21 -4.70 10.24
C ILE A 52 -2.87 -3.37 10.60
N THR A 53 -2.22 -2.28 10.22
CA THR A 53 -2.73 -0.91 10.43
C THR A 53 -2.63 -0.12 9.14
N PRO A 54 -3.54 0.85 8.91
CA PRO A 54 -3.41 1.76 7.79
C PRO A 54 -2.27 2.75 8.04
N VAL A 55 -1.68 3.25 6.95
CA VAL A 55 -0.80 4.42 6.98
C VAL A 55 -1.62 5.66 6.66
N CYS A 56 -1.27 6.80 7.26
CA CYS A 56 -1.90 8.08 6.95
C CYS A 56 -1.52 8.53 5.54
N LEU A 57 -2.47 9.12 4.82
CA LEU A 57 -2.16 9.87 3.61
C LEU A 57 -1.52 11.20 3.98
N ALA A 58 -0.59 11.67 3.15
CA ALA A 58 -0.08 13.02 3.24
C ALA A 58 -1.24 14.02 3.09
N ALA A 59 -1.15 15.15 3.79
CA ALA A 59 -2.11 16.23 3.58
C ALA A 59 -1.95 16.79 2.15
N SER A 60 -3.03 17.29 1.58
CA SER A 60 -3.00 17.95 0.27
C SER A 60 -1.95 19.05 0.24
N ASP A 61 -1.14 19.07 -0.83
CA ASP A 61 -0.06 20.03 -1.06
C ASP A 61 1.03 20.08 0.03
N SER A 62 1.05 19.09 0.93
CA SER A 62 2.13 18.96 1.90
C SER A 62 3.45 18.59 1.21
N THR A 63 4.53 19.16 1.71
CA THR A 63 5.88 18.92 1.23
C THR A 63 6.79 18.55 2.39
N PHE A 64 7.82 17.75 2.11
CA PHE A 64 8.90 17.48 3.03
C PHE A 64 10.12 18.29 2.60
N TYR A 65 10.70 19.04 3.53
CA TYR A 65 11.94 19.76 3.26
C TYR A 65 13.09 18.78 3.04
N SER A 66 14.06 19.17 2.22
CA SER A 66 15.25 18.35 1.97
C SER A 66 15.96 18.00 3.28
N GLY A 67 16.35 16.73 3.42
CA GLY A 67 16.99 16.19 4.62
C GLY A 67 16.03 15.78 5.74
N VAL A 68 14.72 15.98 5.59
CA VAL A 68 13.73 15.37 6.50
C VAL A 68 13.59 13.89 6.14
N SER A 69 13.76 13.03 7.15
CA SER A 69 13.41 11.63 7.01
C SER A 69 11.88 11.53 6.91
N SER A 70 11.39 11.42 5.68
CA SER A 70 10.05 10.99 5.33
C SER A 70 10.15 9.55 4.82
N TRP A 71 9.07 8.79 5.03
CA TRP A 71 8.92 7.34 4.78
C TRP A 71 9.85 6.69 3.75
#